data_AF-A0A7X5TEZ1-F1
#
_entry.id   AF-A0A7X5TEZ1-F1
#
_cell.length_a   1.000
_cell.length_b   1.000
_cell.length_c   1.000
_cell.angle_alpha   90.00
_cell.angle_beta   90.00
_cell.angle_gamma   90.00
#
_symmetry.space_group_name_H-M   'P 1'
#
loop_
_entity.id
_entity.type
_entity.pdbx_description
1 polymer ?
#
loop_
_entity_poly.entity_id
_entity_poly.type
_entity_poly.pdbx_seq_one_letter_code
_entity_poly.pdbx_strand_id
1 'polypeptide(L)'
;MLSKKHIFTICMTVSTLLIPMVPHAQTINDQCSPDVLMSYYPERFVAETLDRFEVPQENRDQIISALAEKNKEVVPLVEEKAAKKTPNPLRDPQYRQEAVTIFRETLYELFSSVMQANGINNQEQIQSMLDDIQQQKAKQFAECMERFESEGPEESTFTPEQREDLNTEYNEYPANY
;
A
#
# COMPACT_ATOMS: atom_id res chain seq x y z
N MET A 1 58.51 60.05 11.27
CA MET A 1 59.19 58.88 11.89
C MET A 1 58.13 57.80 12.05
N LEU A 2 58.14 56.78 11.16
CA LEU A 2 58.53 55.38 11.45
C LEU A 2 57.60 54.68 12.46
N SER A 3 57.13 53.44 12.33
CA SER A 3 57.18 52.37 11.31
C SER A 3 56.53 51.11 11.94
N LYS A 4 56.16 50.11 11.11
CA LYS A 4 55.84 48.68 11.39
C LYS A 4 54.40 48.39 11.84
N LYS A 5 53.49 47.86 11.01
CA LYS A 5 53.42 46.55 10.28
C LYS A 5 53.41 45.33 11.21
N HIS A 6 52.30 44.57 11.17
CA HIS A 6 52.16 43.10 11.16
C HIS A 6 50.64 42.82 11.08
N ILE A 7 50.01 42.75 9.91
CA ILE A 7 49.80 41.54 9.08
C ILE A 7 49.88 40.25 9.90
N PHE A 8 48.74 39.71 10.29
CA PHE A 8 48.58 38.29 10.58
C PHE A 8 47.40 37.75 9.77
N THR A 9 47.76 37.22 8.62
CA THR A 9 46.95 36.38 7.74
C THR A 9 46.68 35.05 8.46
N ILE A 10 45.42 34.74 8.76
CA ILE A 10 45.00 33.38 9.08
C ILE A 10 44.16 32.88 7.91
N CYS A 11 44.79 32.00 7.15
CA CYS A 11 44.22 31.20 6.09
C CYS A 11 43.27 30.19 6.74
N MET A 12 41.96 30.48 6.80
CA MET A 12 40.97 29.44 7.03
C MET A 12 40.73 28.72 5.71
N THR A 13 41.36 27.56 5.61
CA THR A 13 41.13 26.56 4.58
C THR A 13 39.65 26.19 4.56
N VAL A 14 38.93 26.66 3.54
CA VAL A 14 37.62 26.14 3.15
C VAL A 14 37.85 24.68 2.73
N SER A 15 37.72 23.77 3.69
CA SER A 15 37.60 22.34 3.40
C SER A 15 36.24 22.16 2.73
N THR A 16 36.24 22.18 1.40
CA THR A 16 35.17 21.61 0.59
C THR A 16 35.10 20.12 0.92
N LEU A 17 34.26 19.78 1.91
CA LEU A 17 33.73 18.44 2.08
C LEU A 17 32.95 18.12 0.81
N LEU A 18 33.59 17.38 -0.09
CA LEU A 18 32.92 16.57 -1.09
C LEU A 18 32.06 15.56 -0.33
N ILE A 19 30.80 15.92 -0.10
CA ILE A 19 29.79 14.95 0.30
C ILE A 19 29.64 14.03 -0.92
N PRO A 20 30.01 12.75 -0.82
CA PRO A 20 29.65 11.81 -1.87
C PRO A 20 28.13 11.83 -1.96
N MET A 21 27.60 12.26 -3.10
CA MET A 21 26.24 11.92 -3.50
C MET A 21 26.22 10.39 -3.58
N VAL A 22 25.84 9.75 -2.48
CA VAL A 22 25.40 8.36 -2.50
C VAL A 22 24.17 8.37 -3.41
N PRO A 23 24.20 7.73 -4.59
CA PRO A 23 22.97 7.50 -5.30
C PRO A 23 22.09 6.71 -4.34
N HIS A 24 20.99 7.33 -3.89
CA HIS A 24 19.88 6.60 -3.33
C HIS A 24 19.41 5.69 -4.47
N ALA A 25 19.95 4.47 -4.52
CA ALA A 25 19.28 3.35 -5.14
C ALA A 25 18.01 3.16 -4.31
N GLN A 26 16.98 3.95 -4.60
CA GLN A 26 15.64 3.70 -4.10
C GLN A 26 15.30 2.30 -4.59
N THR A 27 15.13 1.41 -3.63
CA THR A 27 14.80 0.01 -3.78
C THR A 27 13.49 -0.12 -4.54
N ILE A 28 13.58 -0.24 -5.87
CA ILE A 28 12.47 -0.61 -6.77
C ILE A 28 11.92 -2.01 -6.40
N ASN A 29 12.62 -2.75 -5.53
CA ASN A 29 12.20 -4.05 -5.01
C ASN A 29 11.13 -3.98 -3.89
N ASP A 30 10.91 -2.81 -3.27
CA ASP A 30 9.98 -2.72 -2.14
C ASP A 30 8.50 -2.62 -2.59
N GLN A 31 8.24 -2.16 -3.82
CA GLN A 31 6.89 -1.91 -4.33
C GLN A 31 6.14 -3.18 -4.77
N CYS A 32 6.89 -4.23 -5.12
CA CYS A 32 6.37 -5.56 -5.43
C CYS A 32 6.61 -6.56 -4.28
N SER A 33 6.89 -6.06 -3.08
CA SER A 33 7.05 -6.91 -1.91
C SER A 33 5.73 -7.60 -1.56
N PRO A 34 5.76 -8.86 -1.06
CA PRO A 34 4.56 -9.57 -0.63
C PRO A 34 3.71 -8.76 0.36
N ASP A 35 4.34 -8.04 1.28
CA ASP A 35 3.64 -7.29 2.33
C ASP A 35 2.77 -6.17 1.76
N VAL A 36 3.23 -5.49 0.70
CA VAL A 36 2.46 -4.43 0.01
C VAL A 36 1.29 -5.04 -0.78
N LEU A 37 1.50 -6.18 -1.43
CA LEU A 37 0.47 -6.84 -2.25
C LEU A 37 -0.63 -7.48 -1.39
N MET A 38 -0.24 -8.09 -0.26
CA MET A 38 -1.14 -8.84 0.63
C MET A 38 -1.86 -7.96 1.65
N SER A 39 -1.39 -6.74 1.90
CA SER A 39 -2.07 -5.79 2.78
C SER A 39 -3.40 -5.32 2.18
N TYR A 40 -4.49 -5.34 2.96
CA TYR A 40 -5.80 -4.86 2.48
C TYR A 40 -5.86 -3.33 2.37
N TYR A 41 -5.16 -2.65 3.27
CA TYR A 41 -4.95 -1.19 3.30
C TYR A 41 -3.45 -0.87 3.30
N PRO A 42 -2.74 -0.95 2.15
CA PRO A 42 -1.33 -0.62 2.10
C PRO A 42 -1.10 0.85 2.42
N GLU A 43 -0.22 1.14 3.39
CA GLU A 43 0.02 2.50 3.92
C GLU A 43 0.26 3.53 2.81
N ARG A 44 1.07 3.16 1.81
CA ARG A 44 1.35 4.03 0.66
C ARG A 44 0.09 4.45 -0.07
N PHE A 45 -0.76 3.50 -0.47
CA PHE A 45 -1.98 3.81 -1.24
C PHE A 45 -2.99 4.55 -0.39
N VAL A 46 -3.10 4.22 0.89
CA VAL A 46 -3.93 4.98 1.84
C VAL A 46 -3.45 6.43 1.90
N ALA A 47 -2.16 6.68 2.10
CA ALA A 47 -1.61 8.04 2.16
C ALA A 47 -1.87 8.82 0.86
N GLU A 48 -1.56 8.23 -0.30
CA GLU A 48 -1.79 8.86 -1.61
C GLU A 48 -3.27 9.18 -1.86
N THR A 49 -4.19 8.33 -1.41
CA THR A 49 -5.64 8.58 -1.47
C THR A 49 -6.05 9.71 -0.52
N LEU A 50 -5.64 9.67 0.75
CA LEU A 50 -6.00 10.71 1.71
C LEU A 50 -5.50 12.10 1.29
N ASP A 51 -4.32 12.15 0.67
CA ASP A 51 -3.77 13.36 0.07
C ASP A 51 -4.66 13.88 -1.07
N ARG A 52 -5.07 12.99 -1.97
CA ARG A 52 -5.89 13.33 -3.15
C ARG A 52 -7.30 13.78 -2.79
N PHE A 53 -7.87 13.21 -1.73
CA PHE A 53 -9.18 13.59 -1.20
C PHE A 53 -9.10 14.74 -0.18
N GLU A 54 -7.95 15.41 -0.08
CA GLU A 54 -7.73 16.59 0.76
C GLU A 54 -8.06 16.38 2.24
N VAL A 55 -7.88 15.16 2.75
CA VAL A 55 -8.10 14.86 4.18
C VAL A 55 -7.11 15.68 5.02
N PRO A 56 -7.51 16.32 6.13
CA PRO A 56 -6.61 17.11 6.96
C PRO A 56 -5.43 16.28 7.49
N GLN A 57 -4.22 16.86 7.48
CA GLN A 57 -2.99 16.17 7.89
C GLN A 57 -3.10 15.56 9.29
N GLU A 58 -3.76 16.27 10.22
CA GLU A 58 -4.00 15.83 11.60
C GLU A 58 -4.78 14.50 11.71
N ASN A 59 -5.58 14.18 10.70
CA ASN A 59 -6.36 12.95 10.63
C ASN A 59 -5.63 11.85 9.84
N ARG A 60 -4.68 12.19 8.95
CA ARG A 60 -4.02 11.21 8.06
C ARG A 60 -3.26 10.15 8.84
N ASP A 61 -2.40 10.57 9.76
CA ASP A 61 -1.57 9.64 10.55
C ASP A 61 -2.44 8.71 11.42
N GLN A 62 -3.52 9.26 11.98
CA GLN A 62 -4.47 8.49 12.78
C GLN A 62 -5.23 7.46 11.93
N ILE A 63 -5.69 7.87 10.74
CA ILE A 63 -6.37 6.99 9.79
C ILE A 63 -5.44 5.88 9.32
N ILE A 64 -4.21 6.20 8.92
CA ILE A 64 -3.22 5.24 8.44
C ILE A 64 -2.94 4.20 9.53
N SER A 65 -2.66 4.66 10.76
CA SER A 65 -2.40 3.77 11.89
C SER A 65 -3.61 2.89 12.22
N ALA A 66 -4.82 3.45 12.22
CA ALA A 66 -6.04 2.70 12.49
C ALA A 66 -6.33 1.64 11.40
N LEU A 67 -6.12 1.96 10.13
CA LEU A 67 -6.29 1.01 9.03
C LEU A 67 -5.24 -0.11 9.06
N ALA A 68 -4.00 0.19 9.46
CA ALA A 68 -2.96 -0.83 9.66
C ALA A 68 -3.34 -1.84 10.75
N GLU A 69 -4.03 -1.41 11.81
CA GLU A 69 -4.60 -2.33 12.80
C GLU A 69 -5.81 -3.09 12.25
N LYS A 70 -6.72 -2.42 11.52
CA LYS A 70 -7.89 -3.06 10.88
C LYS A 70 -7.54 -4.13 9.85
N ASN A 71 -6.37 -4.05 9.21
CA ASN A 71 -5.88 -5.10 8.30
C ASN A 71 -5.92 -6.50 8.93
N LYS A 72 -5.58 -6.60 10.22
CA LYS A 72 -5.53 -7.87 10.96
C LYS A 72 -6.92 -8.45 11.24
N GLU A 73 -7.96 -7.62 11.15
CA GLU A 73 -9.35 -7.99 11.45
C GLU A 73 -10.11 -8.48 10.20
N VAL A 74 -9.62 -8.22 8.99
CA VAL A 74 -10.33 -8.53 7.74
C VAL A 74 -10.66 -10.02 7.61
N VAL A 75 -9.64 -10.90 7.68
CA VAL A 75 -9.84 -12.34 7.50
C VAL A 75 -10.79 -12.92 8.56
N PRO A 76 -10.58 -12.68 9.88
CA PRO A 76 -11.51 -13.16 10.90
C PRO A 76 -12.96 -12.73 10.68
N LEU A 77 -13.20 -11.46 10.29
CA LEU A 77 -14.57 -10.99 10.04
C LEU A 77 -15.19 -11.63 8.80
N VAL A 78 -14.41 -11.83 7.73
CA VAL A 78 -14.90 -12.51 6.51
C VAL A 78 -15.28 -13.95 6.82
N GLU A 79 -14.44 -14.67 7.57
CA GLU A 79 -14.73 -16.03 8.00
C GLU A 79 -15.98 -16.10 8.90
N GLU A 80 -16.11 -15.17 9.85
CA GLU A 80 -17.27 -15.07 10.74
C GLU A 80 -18.56 -14.82 9.94
N LYS A 81 -18.54 -13.89 8.98
CA LYS A 81 -19.69 -13.57 8.12
C LYS A 81 -20.06 -14.73 7.21
N ALA A 82 -19.08 -15.40 6.62
CA ALA A 82 -19.31 -16.56 5.76
C ALA A 82 -19.84 -17.78 6.53
N ALA A 83 -19.39 -17.99 7.76
CA ALA A 83 -19.88 -19.07 8.64
C ALA A 83 -21.37 -18.94 8.99
N LYS A 84 -21.95 -17.73 8.88
CA LYS A 84 -23.38 -17.48 9.11
C LYS A 84 -24.26 -17.82 7.89
N LYS A 85 -23.68 -18.16 6.74
CA LYS A 85 -24.39 -18.53 5.51
C LYS A 85 -24.39 -20.05 5.33
N THR A 86 -25.42 -20.57 4.66
CA THR A 86 -25.58 -22.01 4.39
C THR A 86 -25.95 -22.22 2.92
N PRO A 87 -25.08 -22.84 2.10
CA PRO A 87 -23.74 -23.32 2.46
C PRO A 87 -22.75 -22.17 2.75
N ASN A 88 -21.61 -22.48 3.37
CA ASN A 88 -20.57 -21.49 3.63
C ASN A 88 -19.88 -21.12 2.29
N PRO A 89 -19.96 -19.86 1.84
CA PRO A 89 -19.48 -19.47 0.52
C PRO A 89 -17.96 -19.53 0.35
N LEU A 90 -17.20 -19.63 1.44
CA LEU A 90 -15.74 -19.81 1.40
C LEU A 90 -15.33 -21.28 1.20
N ARG A 91 -16.27 -22.23 1.19
CA ARG A 91 -15.98 -23.67 1.14
C ARG A 91 -16.21 -24.31 -0.22
N ASP A 92 -16.91 -23.61 -1.11
CA ASP A 92 -17.29 -24.14 -2.42
C ASP A 92 -17.14 -23.05 -3.50
N PRO A 93 -16.33 -23.29 -4.55
CA PRO A 93 -16.13 -22.36 -5.67
C PRO A 93 -17.41 -21.90 -6.36
N GLN A 94 -18.51 -22.67 -6.30
CA GLN A 94 -19.80 -22.26 -6.85
C GLN A 94 -20.35 -20.97 -6.22
N TYR A 95 -19.94 -20.68 -4.98
CA TYR A 95 -20.35 -19.49 -4.22
C TYR A 95 -19.28 -18.41 -4.22
N ARG A 96 -18.31 -18.47 -5.14
CA ARG A 96 -17.21 -17.51 -5.20
C ARG A 96 -17.66 -16.06 -5.27
N GLN A 97 -18.70 -15.76 -6.06
CA GLN A 97 -19.22 -14.39 -6.14
C GLN A 97 -19.78 -13.91 -4.80
N GLU A 98 -20.38 -14.80 -4.01
CA GLU A 98 -20.89 -14.49 -2.68
C GLU A 98 -19.74 -14.30 -1.68
N ALA A 99 -18.67 -15.11 -1.77
CA ALA A 99 -17.44 -14.90 -1.01
C ALA A 99 -16.80 -13.53 -1.31
N VAL A 100 -16.71 -13.15 -2.59
CA VAL A 100 -16.21 -11.85 -3.03
C VAL A 100 -17.07 -10.71 -2.48
N THR A 101 -18.40 -10.86 -2.49
CA THR A 101 -19.31 -9.86 -1.91
C THR A 101 -19.05 -9.68 -0.40
N ILE A 102 -18.99 -10.77 0.38
CA ILE A 102 -18.69 -10.70 1.83
C ILE A 102 -17.37 -10.01 2.08
N PHE A 103 -16.37 -10.34 1.27
CA PHE A 103 -15.04 -9.75 1.38
C PHE A 103 -15.08 -8.23 1.13
N ARG A 104 -15.69 -7.79 0.02
CA ARG A 104 -15.84 -6.36 -0.30
C ARG A 104 -16.65 -5.59 0.74
N GLU A 105 -17.76 -6.17 1.20
CA GLU A 105 -18.58 -5.58 2.28
C GLU A 105 -17.78 -5.42 3.57
N THR A 106 -16.93 -6.39 3.90
CA THR A 106 -16.08 -6.33 5.11
C THR A 106 -15.00 -5.27 4.97
N LEU A 107 -14.36 -5.16 3.81
CA LEU A 107 -13.40 -4.09 3.54
C LEU A 107 -14.05 -2.71 3.66
N TYR A 108 -15.26 -2.54 3.12
CA TYR A 108 -16.00 -1.29 3.24
C TYR A 108 -16.39 -0.98 4.67
N GLU A 109 -16.91 -1.96 5.42
CA GLU A 109 -17.31 -1.77 6.83
C GLU A 109 -16.14 -1.32 7.69
N LEU A 110 -14.99 -1.99 7.59
CA LEU A 110 -13.80 -1.63 8.36
C LEU A 110 -13.26 -0.26 7.94
N PHE A 111 -13.16 0.00 6.63
CA PHE A 111 -12.68 1.29 6.12
C PHE A 111 -13.60 2.45 6.54
N SER A 112 -14.90 2.31 6.32
CA SER A 112 -15.91 3.32 6.67
C SER A 112 -15.94 3.59 8.16
N SER A 113 -15.75 2.58 9.02
CA SER A 113 -15.66 2.76 10.48
C SER A 113 -14.50 3.67 10.88
N VAL A 114 -13.32 3.51 10.25
CA VAL A 114 -12.14 4.36 10.51
C VAL A 114 -12.38 5.78 9.98
N MET A 115 -12.93 5.92 8.77
CA MET A 115 -13.23 7.24 8.19
C MET A 115 -14.21 8.03 9.07
N GLN A 116 -15.29 7.38 9.52
CA GLN A 116 -16.31 8.00 10.36
C GLN A 116 -15.77 8.40 11.73
N ALA A 117 -14.92 7.57 12.33
CA ALA A 117 -14.22 7.89 13.59
C ALA A 117 -13.32 9.14 13.47
N ASN A 118 -12.88 9.48 12.25
CA ASN A 118 -12.05 10.65 11.94
C ASN A 118 -12.85 11.79 11.28
N GLY A 119 -14.17 11.80 11.44
CA GLY A 119 -15.05 12.90 11.00
C GLY A 119 -15.45 12.86 9.53
N ILE A 120 -15.01 11.87 8.75
CA ILE A 120 -15.41 11.70 7.35
C ILE A 120 -16.66 10.83 7.29
N ASN A 121 -17.82 11.45 7.06
CA ASN A 121 -19.13 10.79 7.15
C ASN A 121 -19.86 10.65 5.81
N ASN A 122 -19.37 11.29 4.75
CA ASN A 122 -19.97 11.20 3.43
C ASN A 122 -19.71 9.80 2.84
N GLN A 123 -20.75 9.00 2.67
CA GLN A 123 -20.65 7.61 2.22
C GLN A 123 -20.09 7.50 0.79
N GLU A 124 -20.46 8.40 -0.12
CA GLU A 124 -19.94 8.43 -1.49
C GLU A 124 -18.44 8.74 -1.51
N GLN A 125 -17.99 9.67 -0.66
CA GLN A 125 -16.57 9.99 -0.49
C GLN A 125 -15.80 8.80 0.08
N ILE A 126 -16.34 8.13 1.10
CA ILE A 126 -15.73 6.93 1.70
C ILE A 126 -15.59 5.82 0.66
N GLN A 127 -16.65 5.53 -0.09
CA GLN A 127 -16.63 4.54 -1.16
C GLN A 127 -15.58 4.91 -2.21
N SER A 128 -15.57 6.18 -2.66
CA SER A 128 -14.63 6.65 -3.69
C SER A 128 -13.17 6.54 -3.23
N MET A 129 -12.87 6.80 -1.96
CA MET A 129 -11.53 6.61 -1.40
C MET A 129 -11.13 5.13 -1.38
N LEU A 130 -12.06 4.24 -0.97
CA LEU A 130 -11.78 2.81 -0.98
C LEU A 130 -11.54 2.29 -2.40
N ASP A 131 -12.37 2.71 -3.36
CA ASP A 131 -12.23 2.33 -4.77
C ASP A 131 -10.90 2.80 -5.35
N ASP A 132 -10.46 4.02 -5.01
CA ASP A 132 -9.16 4.55 -5.39
C ASP A 132 -7.99 3.67 -4.86
N ILE A 133 -8.05 3.27 -3.59
CA ILE A 133 -7.05 2.36 -3.00
C ILE A 133 -7.04 1.03 -3.76
N GLN A 134 -8.21 0.43 -4.02
CA GLN A 134 -8.30 -0.84 -4.74
C GLN A 134 -7.80 -0.72 -6.19
N GLN A 135 -8.05 0.41 -6.85
CA GLN A 135 -7.54 0.68 -8.20
C GLN A 135 -6.02 0.80 -8.21
N GLN A 136 -5.44 1.52 -7.25
CA GLN A 136 -3.98 1.63 -7.10
C GLN A 136 -3.35 0.26 -6.84
N LYS A 137 -3.96 -0.56 -5.97
CA LYS A 137 -3.53 -1.94 -5.73
C LYS A 137 -3.55 -2.78 -7.00
N ALA A 138 -4.68 -2.78 -7.73
CA ALA A 138 -4.83 -3.57 -8.95
C ALA A 138 -3.80 -3.17 -10.02
N LYS A 139 -3.55 -1.86 -10.15
CA LYS A 139 -2.53 -1.34 -11.05
C LYS A 139 -1.12 -1.80 -10.65
N GLN A 140 -0.75 -1.64 -9.38
CA GLN A 140 0.57 -2.08 -8.89
C GLN A 140 0.75 -3.59 -9.06
N PHE A 141 -0.30 -4.36 -8.79
CA PHE A 141 -0.28 -5.80 -8.98
C PHE A 141 0.00 -6.18 -10.44
N ALA A 142 -0.72 -5.58 -11.39
CA ALA A 142 -0.50 -5.82 -12.81
C ALA A 142 0.94 -5.48 -13.24
N GLU A 143 1.45 -4.32 -12.79
CA GLU A 143 2.84 -3.91 -13.04
C GLU A 143 3.87 -4.90 -12.46
N CYS A 144 3.61 -5.46 -11.26
CA CYS A 144 4.48 -6.46 -10.66
C CYS A 144 4.44 -7.79 -11.44
N MET A 145 3.26 -8.22 -11.90
CA MET A 145 3.12 -9.44 -12.70
C MET A 145 3.86 -9.36 -14.03
N GLU A 146 3.73 -8.24 -14.76
CA GLU A 146 4.47 -8.01 -16.02
C GLU A 146 5.99 -8.07 -15.81
N ARG A 147 6.48 -7.61 -14.66
CA ARG A 147 7.90 -7.69 -14.30
C ARG A 147 8.36 -9.12 -14.01
N PHE A 148 7.56 -9.91 -13.29
CA PHE A 148 7.89 -11.32 -13.05
C PHE A 148 7.94 -12.15 -14.34
N GLU A 149 7.12 -11.80 -15.34
CA GLU A 149 7.14 -12.47 -16.65
C GLU A 149 8.35 -12.07 -17.51
N SER A 150 8.88 -10.85 -17.32
CA SER A 150 10.00 -10.32 -18.12
C SER A 150 11.39 -10.55 -17.52
N GLU A 151 11.52 -10.74 -16.20
CA GLU A 151 12.83 -10.84 -15.52
C GLU A 151 13.46 -12.26 -15.53
N GLY A 152 12.75 -13.32 -15.94
CA GLY A 152 13.32 -14.69 -16.00
C GLY A 152 13.75 -15.26 -14.63
N PRO A 153 14.07 -16.57 -14.52
CA PRO A 153 14.11 -17.27 -13.23
C PRO A 153 15.34 -17.04 -12.33
N GLU A 154 16.31 -16.17 -12.67
CA GLU A 154 17.57 -16.10 -11.89
C GLU A 154 17.58 -15.12 -10.71
N GLU A 155 16.56 -14.29 -10.50
CA GLU A 155 16.51 -13.35 -9.36
C GLU A 155 15.13 -13.25 -8.71
N SER A 156 14.42 -14.37 -8.59
CA SER A 156 13.11 -14.41 -7.93
C SER A 156 13.25 -15.02 -6.53
N THR A 157 13.03 -14.20 -5.49
CA THR A 157 12.90 -14.63 -4.09
C THR A 157 11.59 -15.38 -3.79
N PHE A 158 10.74 -15.60 -4.81
CA PHE A 158 9.48 -16.32 -4.67
C PHE A 158 9.66 -17.80 -4.94
N THR A 159 9.20 -18.62 -3.99
CA THR A 159 9.13 -20.06 -4.20
C THR A 159 8.10 -20.36 -5.30
N PRO A 160 8.27 -21.46 -6.07
CA PRO A 160 7.31 -21.88 -7.10
C PRO A 160 5.86 -21.97 -6.59
N GLU A 161 5.68 -22.30 -5.32
CA GLU A 161 4.39 -22.40 -4.62
C GLU A 161 3.67 -21.04 -4.53
N GLN A 162 4.41 -19.96 -4.28
CA GLN A 162 3.86 -18.60 -4.18
C GLN A 162 3.45 -17.99 -5.53
N ARG A 163 3.99 -18.51 -6.65
CA ARG A 163 3.59 -18.06 -8.00
C ARG A 163 2.24 -18.62 -8.43
N GLU A 164 1.84 -19.78 -7.91
CA GLU A 164 0.59 -20.44 -8.33
C GLU A 164 -0.64 -19.77 -7.70
N ASP A 165 -0.53 -19.35 -6.43
CA ASP A 165 -1.61 -18.63 -5.73
C ASP A 165 -1.89 -17.24 -6.33
N LEU A 166 -0.85 -16.50 -6.71
CA LEU A 166 -0.96 -15.15 -7.31
C LEU A 166 -1.58 -15.16 -8.72
N ASN A 167 -1.26 -16.17 -9.54
CA ASN A 167 -1.80 -16.31 -10.89
C ASN A 167 -3.29 -16.68 -10.90
N THR A 168 -3.79 -17.28 -9.82
CA THR A 168 -5.19 -17.67 -9.70
C THR A 168 -6.08 -16.47 -9.35
N GLU A 169 -5.56 -15.49 -8.58
CA GLU A 169 -6.29 -14.27 -8.22
C GLU A 169 -6.47 -13.30 -9.42
N TYR A 170 -5.50 -13.24 -10.34
CA TYR A 170 -5.52 -12.31 -11.49
C TYR A 170 -6.48 -12.71 -12.61
N ASN A 171 -6.59 -14.01 -12.91
CA ASN A 171 -7.44 -14.51 -14.00
C ASN A 171 -8.96 -14.40 -13.71
N GLU A 172 -9.34 -13.83 -12.57
CA GLU A 172 -10.72 -13.76 -12.10
C GLU A 172 -11.28 -12.35 -11.90
N TYR A 173 -10.56 -11.31 -12.31
CA TYR A 173 -11.14 -9.98 -12.52
C TYR A 173 -11.58 -9.85 -13.99
N PRO A 174 -12.88 -9.97 -14.32
CA PRO A 174 -13.33 -9.63 -15.66
C PRO A 174 -13.07 -8.15 -15.91
N ALA A 175 -12.34 -7.85 -16.98
CA ALA A 175 -12.09 -6.52 -17.53
C ALA A 175 -13.36 -5.91 -18.17
N ASN A 176 -14.48 -5.89 -17.43
CA ASN A 176 -15.73 -5.31 -17.89
C ASN A 176 -16.12 -4.16 -16.93
N TYR A 177 -15.66 -2.96 -17.29
CA TYR A 177 -16.32 -1.70 -16.93
C TYR A 177 -17.28 -1.32 -18.06
#